data_AF-A0A950UQU1-F1
#
_entry.id   AF-A0A950UQU1-F1
#
_cell.length_a   1.000
_cell.length_b   1.000
_cell.length_c   1.000
_cell.angle_alpha   90.00
_cell.angle_beta   90.00
_cell.angle_gamma   90.00
#
_symmetry.space_group_name_H-M   'P 1'
#
loop_
_entity.id
_entity.type
_entity.pdbx_description
1 polymer ?
#
loop_
_entity_poly.entity_id
_entity_poly.type
_entity_poly.pdbx_seq_one_letter_code
_entity_poly.pdbx_strand_id
1 'polypeptide(L)' 'QVHARALEIAVSLRDGAQPAIRWTKQTLNNWYRANSGIFDASLAYEFLAFTGPDAREGLASHREKRPPNFTTG' A
#
# COMPACT_ATOMS: atom_id res chain seq x y z
N GLN A 1 8.08 14.25 -15.51
CA GLN A 1 8.86 13.08 -15.98
C GLN A 1 8.18 11.74 -15.64
N VAL A 2 7.70 11.51 -14.40
CA VAL A 2 7.02 10.25 -14.01
C VAL A 2 5.88 9.85 -14.95
N HIS A 3 4.99 10.80 -15.29
CA HIS A 3 3.87 10.52 -16.19
C HIS A 3 4.31 10.02 -17.57
N ALA A 4 5.29 10.68 -18.19
CA ALA A 4 5.81 10.30 -19.50
C ALA A 4 6.39 8.88 -19.49
N ARG A 5 7.16 8.54 -18.44
CA ARG A 5 7.73 7.20 -18.28
C ARG A 5 6.64 6.13 -18.02
N ALA A 6 5.63 6.45 -17.23
CA ALA A 6 4.51 5.53 -16.99
C ALA A 6 3.76 5.21 -18.29
N LEU A 7 3.52 6.23 -19.12
CA LEU A 7 2.88 6.05 -20.43
C LEU A 7 3.75 5.21 -21.38
N GLU A 8 5.06 5.46 -21.42
CA GLU A 8 6.01 4.68 -22.22
C GLU A 8 5.99 3.18 -21.83
N ILE A 9 6.01 2.88 -20.53
CA ILE A 9 5.92 1.49 -20.03
C ILE A 9 4.58 0.87 -20.41
N ALA A 10 3.47 1.60 -20.24
CA ALA A 10 2.15 1.10 -20.60
C ALA A 10 2.04 0.78 -22.10
N VAL A 11 2.61 1.63 -22.97
CA VAL A 11 2.68 1.40 -24.42
C VAL A 11 3.52 0.16 -24.73
N SER A 12 4.69 0.01 -24.12
CA SER A 12 5.52 -1.18 -24.30
C SER A 12 4.81 -2.48 -23.89
N LEU A 13 4.07 -2.46 -22.76
CA LEU A 13 3.29 -3.62 -22.32
C LEU A 13 2.08 -3.90 -23.23
N ARG A 14 1.44 -2.87 -23.78
CA ARG A 14 0.34 -2.99 -24.75
C ARG A 14 0.80 -3.70 -26.02
N ASP A 15 1.99 -3.34 -26.51
CA ASP A 15 2.52 -3.84 -27.78
C ASP A 15 3.21 -5.22 -27.65
N GLY A 16 3.34 -5.74 -26.43
CA GLY A 16 3.91 -7.07 -26.14
C GLY A 16 2.92 -8.24 -26.21
N ALA A 17 3.43 -9.46 -26.03
CA ALA A 17 2.64 -10.70 -26.07
C ALA A 17 1.65 -10.79 -24.90
N GLN A 18 0.40 -10.39 -25.14
CA GLN A 18 -0.63 -10.22 -24.10
C GLN A 18 -0.87 -11.47 -23.23
N PRO A 19 -1.00 -12.70 -23.77
CA PRO A 19 -1.22 -13.88 -22.93
C PRO A 19 -0.04 -14.14 -21.98
N ALA A 20 1.19 -14.05 -22.50
CA ALA A 20 2.39 -14.28 -21.70
C ALA A 20 2.51 -13.27 -20.56
N ILE A 21 2.37 -11.96 -20.85
CA ILE A 21 2.45 -10.89 -19.84
C ILE A 21 1.41 -11.11 -18.73
N ARG A 22 0.16 -11.42 -19.11
CA ARG A 22 -0.93 -11.61 -18.15
C ARG A 22 -0.73 -12.85 -17.29
N TRP A 23 -0.30 -13.97 -17.87
CA TRP A 23 -0.03 -15.19 -17.11
C TRP A 23 1.19 -15.05 -16.21
N THR A 24 2.27 -14.40 -16.67
CA THR A 24 3.40 -14.07 -15.81
C THR A 24 2.96 -13.24 -14.61
N LYS A 25 2.17 -12.17 -14.81
CA LYS A 25 1.59 -11.37 -13.71
C LYS A 25 0.75 -12.25 -12.77
N GLN A 26 -0.10 -13.12 -13.32
CA GLN A 26 -0.95 -13.99 -12.51
C GLN A 26 -0.14 -14.93 -11.62
N THR A 27 0.90 -15.55 -12.17
CA THR A 27 1.82 -16.44 -11.45
C THR A 27 2.55 -15.69 -10.34
N LEU A 28 3.10 -14.51 -10.62
CA LEU A 28 3.76 -13.69 -9.60
C LEU A 28 2.80 -13.25 -8.50
N ASN A 29 1.57 -12.86 -8.86
CA ASN A 29 0.55 -12.42 -7.91
C ASN A 29 0.07 -13.54 -6.97
N ASN A 30 0.30 -14.82 -7.28
CA ASN A 30 -0.03 -15.90 -6.35
C ASN A 30 0.79 -15.82 -5.07
N TRP A 31 2.00 -15.24 -5.11
CA TRP A 31 2.75 -14.99 -3.88
C TRP A 31 2.01 -14.02 -2.96
N TYR A 32 1.46 -12.92 -3.48
CA TYR A 32 0.65 -12.00 -2.66
C TYR A 32 -0.61 -12.67 -2.12
N ARG A 33 -1.29 -13.48 -2.93
CA ARG A 33 -2.50 -14.21 -2.50
C ARG A 33 -2.20 -15.22 -1.40
N ALA A 34 -1.08 -15.93 -1.49
CA ALA A 34 -0.65 -16.87 -0.44
C ALA A 34 -0.35 -16.16 0.89
N ASN A 35 -0.03 -14.87 0.85
CA ASN A 35 0.26 -14.05 2.03
C ASN A 35 -0.92 -13.14 2.45
N SER A 36 -2.14 -13.41 1.95
CA SER A 36 -3.30 -12.55 2.24
C SER A 36 -3.62 -12.47 3.73
N GLY A 37 -3.46 -13.56 4.50
CA GLY A 37 -3.73 -13.56 5.94
C GLY A 37 -2.84 -12.62 6.75
N ILE A 38 -1.58 -12.42 6.32
CA ILE A 38 -0.67 -11.46 6.95
C ILE A 38 -1.15 -10.03 6.67
N PHE A 39 -1.59 -9.77 5.43
CA PHE A 39 -2.17 -8.49 5.06
C PHE A 39 -3.46 -8.21 5.83
N ASP A 40 -4.39 -9.17 5.92
CA ASP A 40 -5.66 -9.02 6.64
C ASP A 40 -5.45 -8.74 8.13
N ALA A 41 -4.50 -9.43 8.78
CA ALA A 41 -4.14 -9.17 10.16
C ALA A 41 -3.57 -7.75 10.36
N SER A 42 -2.69 -7.31 9.45
CA SER A 42 -2.13 -5.96 9.51
C SER A 42 -3.21 -4.87 9.43
N LEU A 43 -4.19 -5.04 8.52
CA LEU A 43 -5.31 -4.13 8.36
C LEU A 43 -6.22 -4.14 9.60
N ALA A 44 -6.52 -5.32 10.14
CA ALA A 44 -7.33 -5.44 11.36
C ALA A 44 -6.68 -4.69 12.53
N TYR A 45 -5.36 -4.84 12.72
CA TYR A 45 -4.63 -4.15 13.78
C TYR A 45 -4.57 -2.64 13.58
N GLU A 46 -4.44 -2.16 12.35
CA GLU A 46 -4.56 -0.74 12.03
C GLU A 46 -5.93 -0.17 12.45
N PHE A 47 -7.02 -0.89 12.14
CA PHE A 47 -8.38 -0.48 12.52
C PHE A 47 -8.65 -0.50 14.02
N LEU A 48 -8.09 -1.49 14.73
CA LEU A 48 -8.14 -1.48 16.19
C LEU A 48 -7.40 -0.26 16.76
N ALA A 49 -6.21 0.04 16.25
CA ALA A 49 -5.40 1.17 16.70
C ALA A 49 -6.00 2.55 16.37
N PHE A 50 -6.80 2.67 15.31
CA PHE A 50 -7.43 3.94 14.91
C PHE A 50 -8.34 4.56 15.98
N THR A 51 -8.90 3.76 16.89
CA THR A 51 -9.73 4.26 17.99
C THR A 51 -8.90 4.69 19.22
N GLY A 52 -7.59 4.47 19.18
CA GLY A 52 -6.66 4.75 20.27
C GLY A 52 -6.24 6.22 20.39
N PRO A 53 -5.60 6.59 21.52
CA PRO A 53 -5.10 7.95 21.75
C PRO A 53 -4.01 8.36 20.76
N ASP A 54 -3.15 7.43 20.33
CA ASP A 54 -2.04 7.70 19.43
C ASP A 54 -2.51 8.14 18.04
N ALA A 55 -3.60 7.56 17.53
CA ALA A 55 -4.18 7.98 16.25
C ALA A 55 -4.69 9.43 16.29
N ARG A 56 -5.29 9.85 17.42
CA ARG A 56 -5.74 11.23 17.61
C ARG A 56 -4.57 12.20 17.70
N GLU A 57 -3.52 11.85 18.44
CA GLU A 57 -2.31 12.67 18.56
C GLU A 57 -1.55 12.76 17.23
N GLY A 58 -1.43 11.66 16.49
CA GLY A 58 -0.83 11.65 15.16
C GLY A 58 -1.55 12.61 14.21
N LEU A 59 -2.89 12.63 14.23
CA LEU A 59 -3.67 13.57 13.44
C LEU A 59 -3.51 15.03 13.90
N ALA A 60 -3.54 15.28 15.21
CA ALA A 60 -3.41 16.62 15.77
C ALA A 60 -2.03 17.22 15.47
N SER A 61 -0.96 16.48 15.80
CA SER A 61 0.43 16.89 15.54
C SER A 61 0.71 17.15 14.05
N HIS A 62 0.17 16.33 13.15
CA HIS A 62 0.29 16.55 11.71
C HIS A 62 -0.40 17.84 11.25
N ARG A 63 -1.62 18.12 11.75
CA ARG A 63 -2.35 19.36 11.46
C ARG A 63 -1.64 20.60 12.02
N GLU A 64 -1.10 20.49 13.22
CA GLU A 64 -0.41 21.55 13.95
C GLU A 64 1.07 21.71 13.52
N LYS A 65 1.59 20.83 12.66
CA LYS A 65 2.98 20.82 12.18
C LYS A 65 4.03 20.77 13.30
N ARG A 66 3.71 20.03 14.36
CA ARG A 66 4.62 19.79 15.50
C ARG A 66 5.00 18.31 15.58
N PRO A 67 6.09 17.95 16.29
CA PRO A 67 6.35 16.56 16.61
C PRO A 67 5.20 15.94 17.43
N PRO A 68 4.84 14.66 17.19
CA PRO A 68 3.86 13.97 18.01
C PRO A 68 4.40 13.69 19.42
N ASN A 69 3.53 13.75 20.42
CA ASN A 69 3.80 13.33 21.78
C ASN A 69 2.94 12.11 22.14
N PHE A 70 3.44 10.92 21.80
CA PHE A 70 2.79 9.69 22.20
C PHE A 70 3.10 9.42 23.68
N THR A 71 2.09 9.52 24.53
CA THR A 71 2.22 9.10 25.92
C THR A 71 2.27 7.58 25.95
N THR A 72 3.34 7.01 26.48
CA THR A 72 3.35 5.58 26.84
C THR A 72 2.22 5.32 27.82
N GLY A 73 1.23 4.53 27.40
CA GLY A 73 0.37 3.82 28.35
C GLY A 73 1.19 2.89 29.21
#